data_AF-A0A351F0L0-F1
#
_entry.id   AF-A0A351F0L0-F1
#
_cell.length_a   1.000
_cell.length_b   1.000
_cell.length_c   1.000
_cell.angle_alpha   90.00
_cell.angle_beta   90.00
_cell.angle_gamma   90.00
#
_symmetry.space_group_name_H-M   'P 1'
#
loop_
_entity.id
_entity.type
_entity.pdbx_description
1 polymer ?
#
loop_
_entity_poly.entity_id
_entity_poly.type
_entity_poly.pdbx_seq_one_letter_code
_entity_poly.pdbx_strand_id
1 'polypeptide(L)' 'MARLDDLQAWDMEVRISETLQKLRIAGMDRKVSELSGGQKKRLALAKVLVQEPDFIIL' A
#
# COMPACT_ATOMS: atom_id res chain seq x y z
N MET A 1 19.05 16.44 11.60
CA MET A 1 18.71 15.11 11.06
C MET A 1 17.21 14.94 10.80
N ALA A 2 16.30 15.55 11.59
CA ALA A 2 14.84 15.40 11.43
C ALA A 2 14.23 15.68 10.04
N ARG A 3 14.77 16.62 9.25
CA ARG A 3 14.16 17.02 7.97
C ARG A 3 14.21 15.93 6.90
N LEU A 4 15.20 15.03 6.95
CA LEU A 4 15.32 13.94 5.96
C LEU A 4 14.31 12.82 6.25
N ASP A 5 14.10 12.50 7.52
CA ASP A 5 13.13 11.49 7.97
C ASP A 5 11.69 11.92 7.68
N ASP A 6 11.36 13.20 7.89
CA ASP A 6 10.04 13.76 7.58
C ASP A 6 9.71 13.70 6.08
N LEU A 7 10.71 13.96 5.22
CA LEU A 7 10.54 13.88 3.77
C LEU A 7 10.30 12.43 3.31
N GLN A 8 11.06 11.47 3.86
CA GLN A 8 10.86 10.06 3.55
C GLN A 8 9.52 9.53 4.05
N ALA A 9 9.05 10.00 5.21
CA ALA A 9 7.73 9.66 5.74
C ALA A 9 6.61 10.18 4.82
N TRP A 10 6.73 11.42 4.34
CA TRP A 10 5.79 12.01 3.38
C TRP A 10 5.74 11.25 2.05
N ASP A 11 6.90 10.93 1.47
CA ASP A 11 6.98 10.18 0.22
C ASP A 11 6.34 8.80 0.34
N MET A 12 6.50 8.15 1.50
CA MET A 12 5.89 6.86 1.78
C MET A 12 4.36 6.95 1.90
N GLU A 13 3.82 7.94 2.60
CA GLU A 13 2.37 8.15 2.71
C GLU A 13 1.73 8.41 1.33
N VAL A 14 2.36 9.26 0.50
CA VAL A 14 1.92 9.53 -0.87
C VAL A 14 1.86 8.24 -1.69
N ARG A 15 2.92 7.42 -1.62
CA ARG A 15 2.99 6.16 -2.36
C ARG A 15 1.94 5.14 -1.93
N ILE A 16 1.70 5.03 -0.62
CA ILE A 16 0.63 4.17 -0.08
C ILE A 16 -0.71 4.62 -0.66
N SER A 17 -1.01 5.92 -0.59
CA SER A 17 -2.27 6.49 -1.08
C SER A 17 -2.47 6.22 -2.58
N GLU A 18 -1.46 6.49 -3.40
CA GLU A 18 -1.51 6.24 -4.85
C GLU A 18 -1.73 4.77 -5.19
N THR A 19 -1.02 3.87 -4.50
CA THR A 19 -1.09 2.44 -4.76
C THR A 19 -2.49 1.89 -4.45
N LEU A 20 -3.08 2.33 -3.34
CA LEU A 20 -4.44 1.94 -2.95
C LEU A 20 -5.49 2.46 -3.93
N GLN A 21 -5.34 3.69 -4.42
CA GLN A 21 -6.19 4.25 -5.48
C GLN A 21 -6.08 3.45 -6.78
N LYS A 22 -4.85 3.18 -7.26
CA LYS A 22 -4.59 2.39 -8.49
C LYS A 22 -5.24 1.00 -8.42
N LEU A 23 -5.21 0.36 -7.24
CA LEU A 23 -5.79 -0.97 -7.01
C LEU A 23 -7.28 -0.96 -6.61
N ARG A 24 -7.92 0.22 -6.54
CA ARG A 24 -9.33 0.41 -6.12
C ARG A 24 -9.62 -0.27 -4.77
N ILE A 25 -8.72 -0.11 -3.80
CA ILE A 25 -8.88 -0.62 -2.44
C ILE A 25 -9.62 0.45 -1.62
N ALA A 26 -10.71 0.04 -0.97
CA ALA A 26 -11.54 0.89 -0.13
C ALA A 26 -11.85 0.19 1.20
N GLY A 27 -12.28 0.97 2.20
CA GLY A 27 -12.61 0.46 3.54
C GLY A 27 -11.38 0.14 4.38
N MET A 28 -10.44 1.10 4.47
CA MET A 28 -9.20 0.98 5.27
C MET A 28 -9.43 0.99 6.79
N ASP A 29 -10.64 1.34 7.20
CA ASP A 29 -11.14 1.32 8.57
C ASP A 29 -11.53 -0.10 9.04
N ARG A 30 -11.62 -1.05 8.12
CA ARG A 30 -12.05 -2.43 8.41
C ARG A 30 -10.87 -3.32 8.79
N LYS A 31 -11.12 -4.29 9.66
CA LYS A 31 -10.11 -5.31 9.99
C LYS A 31 -9.86 -6.20 8.78
N VAL A 32 -8.59 -6.60 8.57
CA VAL A 32 -8.20 -7.50 7.48
C VAL A 32 -8.99 -8.83 7.52
N SER A 33 -9.37 -9.31 8.70
CA SER A 33 -10.18 -10.52 8.88
C SER A 33 -11.53 -10.47 8.15
N GLU A 34 -12.11 -9.28 8.02
CA GLU A 34 -13.44 -9.04 7.43
C GLU A 34 -13.41 -8.89 5.90
N LEU A 35 -12.22 -8.86 5.30
CA LEU A 35 -12.04 -8.73 3.86
C LEU A 35 -12.31 -10.06 3.14
N SER A 36 -12.92 -9.98 1.96
CA SER A 36 -13.06 -11.13 1.07
C SER A 36 -11.69 -11.62 0.56
N GLY A 37 -11.61 -12.86 0.06
CA GLY A 37 -10.36 -13.41 -0.48
C GLY A 37 -9.76 -12.54 -1.60
N GLY A 38 -10.60 -12.01 -2.49
CA GLY A 38 -10.17 -11.08 -3.55
C GLY A 38 -9.66 -9.74 -3.02
N GLN A 39 -10.27 -9.20 -1.96
CA GLN A 39 -9.80 -7.99 -1.28
C GLN A 39 -8.45 -8.24 -0.58
N LYS A 40 -8.28 -9.37 0.10
CA LYS A 40 -7.02 -9.77 0.72
C LYS A 40 -5.91 -9.92 -0.32
N LYS A 41 -6.19 -10.52 -1.48
CA LYS A 41 -5.21 -10.67 -2.57
C LYS A 41 -4.79 -9.30 -3.15
N ARG A 42 -5.73 -8.38 -3.34
CA ARG A 42 -5.41 -7.00 -3.75
C ARG A 42 -4.60 -6.24 -2.70
N LEU A 43 -4.93 -6.38 -1.42
CA LEU A 43 -4.18 -5.77 -0.32
C LEU A 43 -2.74 -6.31 -0.23
N ALA A 44 -2.55 -7.62 -0.44
CA ALA A 44 -1.23 -8.24 -0.51
C ALA A 44 -0.41 -7.68 -1.68
N LEU A 45 -1.03 -7.51 -2.86
CA LEU A 45 -0.39 -6.88 -4.01
C LEU A 45 -0.02 -5.43 -3.73
N ALA A 46 -0.90 -4.65 -3.11
CA ALA A 46 -0.63 -3.26 -2.72
C ALA A 46 0.61 -3.17 -1.81
N LYS A 47 0.70 -4.05 -0.81
CA LYS A 47 1.85 -4.13 0.10
C LYS A 47 3.16 -4.37 -0.65
N VAL A 48 3.15 -5.25 -1.66
CA VAL A 48 4.33 -5.52 -2.49
C VAL A 48 4.69 -4.30 -3.34
N LEU A 49 3.71 -3.66 -3.99
CA LEU A 49 3.96 -2.51 -4.87
C LEU A 49 4.52 -1.28 -4.13
N VAL A 50 4.08 -1.02 -2.89
CA VAL A 50 4.60 0.08 -2.06
C VAL A 50 6.10 -0.06 -1.77
N GLN A 51 6.61 -1.31 -1.75
CA GLN A 51 8.03 -1.59 -1.52
C GLN A 51 8.93 -1.32 -2.73
N GLU A 52 8.37 -0.86 -3.86
CA GLU A 52 9.09 -0.61 -5.12
C GLU A 52 10.01 -1.78 -5.52
N PRO A 53 9.46 -2.99 -5.69
CA PRO A 53 10.26 -4.10 -6.18
C PRO A 53 10.67 -3.83 -7.63
N ASP A 54 11.92 -4.16 -7.97
CA ASP A 54 12.39 -4.09 -9.36
C ASP A 54 11.64 -5.06 -10.29
N PHE A 55 11.08 -6.14 -9.73
CA PHE A 55 10.36 -7.17 -10.49
C PHE A 55 9.36 -7.96 -9.63
N ILE A 56 8.22 -8.36 -10.23
CA ILE A 56 7.17 -9.17 -9.60
C ILE A 56 6.73 -10.28 -10.58
N ILE A 57 6.60 -11.52 -10.09
CA ILE A 57 5.91 -12.64 -10.78
C ILE A 57 4.63 -12.97 -10.00
N LEU A 58 3.52 -13.17 -10.72
CA LEU A 58 2.19 -13.43 -10.17
C LEU A 58 1.56 -14.72 -10.70
#